data_AF-A0A2V9TB32-F1
#
_entry.id   AF-A0A2V9TB32-F1
#
_cell.length_a   1.000
_cell.length_b   1.000
_cell.length_c   1.000
_cell.angle_alpha   90.00
_cell.angle_beta   90.00
_cell.angle_gamma   90.00
#
_symmetry.space_group_name_H-M   'P 1'
#
loop_
_entity.id
_entity.type
_entity.pdbx_description
1 polymer ?
#
loop_
_entity_poly.entity_id
_entity_poly.type
_entity_poly.pdbx_seq_one_letter_code
_entity_poly.pdbx_strand_id
1 'polypeptide(L)'
;MLPGSSDKVIIVGAHFDRVSEGDGVVDNWSGASLLPSLYEAMKIKPRKHTYIFIGFTDEEKGLVGSHYYVRQMTKEQVAAANAMVNMDTLGLASTEAWASHSDKVLYGALIYIARQLNVPLDGINVDQIGSSDAESFTKRKIPRITIHSLTQETWNARILHTSKDKLSAMRLDDYYQTYRLLAAYVAYLDQVVGIPAKTTTP
;
A
#
# COMPACT_ATOMS: atom_id res chain seq x y z
N MET A 1 13.32 7.54 -4.74
CA MET A 1 12.65 8.78 -4.26
C MET A 1 12.34 9.66 -5.46
N LEU A 2 11.20 10.35 -5.43
CA LEU A 2 10.75 11.28 -6.44
C LEU A 2 10.39 12.62 -5.77
N PRO A 3 11.26 13.64 -5.84
CA PRO A 3 11.05 14.91 -5.13
C PRO A 3 9.79 15.65 -5.59
N GLY A 4 9.15 16.33 -4.63
CA GLY A 4 8.06 17.28 -4.84
C GLY A 4 8.46 18.71 -4.46
N SER A 5 7.51 19.65 -4.55
CA SER A 5 7.75 21.06 -4.24
C SER A 5 7.70 21.41 -2.75
N SER A 6 7.28 20.49 -1.88
CA SER A 6 7.22 20.66 -0.42
C SER A 6 8.08 19.64 0.32
N ASP A 7 8.23 19.84 1.63
CA ASP A 7 8.90 18.91 2.55
C ASP A 7 8.02 17.72 2.95
N LYS A 8 6.73 17.70 2.56
CA LYS A 8 5.79 16.63 2.88
C LYS A 8 6.01 15.38 2.04
N VAL A 9 5.77 14.23 2.64
CA VAL A 9 6.13 12.92 2.08
C VAL A 9 4.92 12.00 2.00
N ILE A 10 4.83 11.28 0.88
CA ILE A 10 3.98 10.10 0.72
C ILE A 10 4.92 8.90 0.52
N ILE A 11 4.85 7.93 1.42
CA ILE A 11 5.61 6.68 1.35
C ILE A 11 4.75 5.65 0.63
N VAL A 12 5.32 4.96 -0.35
CA VAL A 12 4.68 3.86 -1.07
C VAL A 12 5.58 2.63 -0.91
N GLY A 13 5.05 1.57 -0.32
CA GLY A 13 5.81 0.41 0.10
C GLY A 13 5.23 -0.92 -0.37
N ALA A 14 6.10 -1.91 -0.42
CA ALA A 14 5.79 -3.34 -0.50
C ALA A 14 7.04 -4.11 -0.02
N HIS A 15 6.88 -5.31 0.54
CA HIS A 15 8.05 -6.15 0.79
C HIS A 15 8.41 -6.98 -0.45
N PHE A 16 9.68 -7.36 -0.54
CA PHE A 16 10.21 -8.16 -1.66
C PHE A 16 10.80 -9.50 -1.22
N ASP A 17 10.90 -9.75 0.09
CA ASP A 17 11.22 -11.09 0.59
C ASP A 17 10.02 -12.02 0.45
N ARG A 18 10.28 -13.31 0.65
CA ARG A 18 9.29 -14.37 0.60
C ARG A 18 9.64 -15.46 1.60
N VAL A 19 8.66 -16.27 1.97
CA VAL A 19 8.91 -17.55 2.64
C VAL A 19 9.59 -18.57 1.70
N SER A 20 10.08 -19.66 2.27
CA SER A 20 10.79 -20.71 1.51
C SER A 20 9.88 -21.52 0.59
N GLU A 21 8.60 -21.68 0.96
CA GLU A 21 7.62 -22.42 0.16
C GLU A 21 6.97 -21.52 -0.91
N GLY A 22 6.80 -22.03 -2.13
CA GLY A 22 6.26 -21.24 -3.24
C GLY A 22 7.30 -20.35 -3.91
N ASP A 23 6.86 -19.58 -4.89
CA ASP A 23 7.69 -18.65 -5.66
C ASP A 23 7.55 -17.19 -5.14
N GLY A 24 6.60 -16.92 -4.24
CA GLY A 24 6.36 -15.60 -3.64
C GLY A 24 5.87 -14.55 -4.65
N VAL A 25 5.13 -14.99 -5.66
CA VAL A 25 4.69 -14.12 -6.76
C VAL A 25 3.58 -13.19 -6.30
N VAL A 26 2.59 -13.75 -5.61
CA VAL A 26 1.47 -13.01 -5.04
C VAL A 26 1.93 -12.31 -3.78
N ASP A 27 2.59 -13.03 -2.86
CA ASP A 27 3.09 -12.54 -1.59
C ASP A 27 4.64 -12.55 -1.58
N ASN A 28 5.30 -11.45 -1.96
CA ASN A 28 4.72 -10.17 -2.37
C ASN A 28 5.46 -9.52 -3.54
N TRP A 29 5.95 -10.34 -4.47
CA TRP A 29 6.50 -9.80 -5.72
C TRP A 29 5.48 -8.97 -6.51
N SER A 30 4.19 -9.27 -6.34
CA SER A 30 3.08 -8.49 -6.89
C SER A 30 3.07 -7.04 -6.38
N GLY A 31 3.30 -6.78 -5.09
CA GLY A 31 3.45 -5.42 -4.57
C GLY A 31 4.79 -4.80 -4.98
N ALA A 32 5.89 -5.52 -4.76
CA ALA A 32 7.24 -5.02 -5.00
C ALA A 32 7.49 -4.59 -6.46
N SER A 33 6.99 -5.37 -7.42
CA SER A 33 7.17 -5.09 -8.85
C SER A 33 6.35 -3.89 -9.36
N LEU A 34 5.31 -3.45 -8.63
CA LEU A 34 4.57 -2.24 -8.96
C LEU A 34 5.28 -0.95 -8.52
N LEU A 35 6.19 -0.99 -7.54
CA LEU A 35 6.92 0.19 -7.07
C LEU A 35 7.60 1.00 -8.21
N PRO A 36 8.39 0.39 -9.11
CA PRO A 36 8.97 1.12 -10.24
C PRO A 36 7.92 1.61 -11.26
N SER A 37 6.85 0.85 -11.46
CA SER A 37 5.76 1.24 -12.37
C SER A 37 5.00 2.47 -11.86
N LEU A 38 4.71 2.51 -10.56
CA LEU A 38 4.11 3.67 -9.90
C LEU A 38 5.07 4.87 -9.88
N TYR A 39 6.37 4.64 -9.69
CA TYR A 39 7.37 5.70 -9.81
C TYR A 39 7.30 6.39 -11.18
N GLU A 40 7.34 5.61 -12.28
CA GLU A 40 7.25 6.17 -13.62
C GLU A 40 5.91 6.87 -13.87
N ALA A 41 4.80 6.33 -13.37
CA ALA A 41 3.50 7.00 -13.46
C ALA A 41 3.49 8.37 -12.75
N MET A 42 4.07 8.48 -11.55
CA MET A 42 4.10 9.72 -10.77
C MET A 42 5.12 10.75 -11.31
N LYS A 43 6.09 10.30 -12.10
CA LYS A 43 7.14 11.14 -12.68
C LYS A 43 6.62 12.14 -13.72
N ILE A 44 5.49 11.84 -14.36
CA ILE A 44 4.98 12.56 -15.53
C ILE A 44 4.45 13.96 -15.20
N LYS A 45 3.90 14.15 -13.98
CA LYS A 45 3.29 15.43 -13.57
C LYS A 45 4.06 16.10 -12.43
N PRO A 46 3.99 17.45 -12.32
CA PRO A 46 4.39 18.15 -11.11
C PRO A 46 3.63 17.62 -9.89
N ARG A 47 4.30 17.62 -8.74
CA ARG A 47 3.80 17.04 -7.48
C ARG A 47 4.18 17.90 -6.29
N LYS A 48 3.30 17.98 -5.30
CA LYS A 48 3.53 18.73 -4.06
C LYS A 48 4.38 17.93 -3.09
N HIS A 49 4.02 16.66 -2.88
CA HIS A 49 4.70 15.75 -1.97
C HIS A 49 5.91 15.12 -2.64
N THR A 50 6.94 14.86 -1.83
CA THR A 50 8.01 13.94 -2.19
C THR A 50 7.49 12.50 -2.04
N TYR A 51 7.61 11.68 -3.08
CA TYR A 51 7.29 10.26 -2.99
C TYR A 51 8.53 9.44 -2.64
N ILE A 52 8.41 8.58 -1.65
CA ILE A 52 9.44 7.59 -1.31
C ILE A 52 8.87 6.21 -1.61
N PHE A 53 9.42 5.56 -2.63
CA PHE A 53 9.11 4.17 -2.98
C PHE A 53 10.11 3.26 -2.27
N ILE A 54 9.62 2.28 -1.51
CA ILE A 54 10.46 1.43 -0.65
C ILE A 54 10.09 -0.04 -0.86
N GLY A 55 11.09 -0.86 -1.17
CA GLY A 55 11.01 -2.32 -1.00
C GLY A 55 11.47 -2.68 0.42
N PHE A 56 10.58 -3.22 1.25
CA PHE A 56 10.94 -3.72 2.58
C PHE A 56 11.50 -5.15 2.51
N THR A 57 12.44 -5.45 3.39
CA THR A 57 13.03 -6.79 3.52
C THR A 57 12.53 -7.44 4.80
N ASP A 58 12.53 -8.77 4.80
CA ASP A 58 12.24 -9.60 5.98
C ASP A 58 10.91 -9.23 6.66
N GLU A 59 9.86 -8.96 5.86
CA GLU A 59 8.48 -8.79 6.35
C GLU A 59 8.00 -10.08 7.00
N GLU A 60 8.25 -11.20 6.33
CA GLU A 60 7.82 -12.56 6.70
C GLU A 60 8.47 -13.06 8.00
N LYS A 61 9.51 -12.34 8.46
CA LYS A 61 10.21 -12.58 9.73
C LYS A 61 9.77 -11.63 10.84
N GLY A 62 8.66 -10.92 10.65
CA GLY A 62 8.09 -9.98 11.60
C GLY A 62 8.46 -8.52 11.31
N LEU A 63 8.21 -8.07 10.08
CA LEU A 63 8.30 -6.66 9.65
C LEU A 63 9.69 -6.05 9.85
N VAL A 64 10.77 -6.82 9.73
CA VAL A 64 12.10 -6.41 10.19
C VAL A 64 12.57 -5.13 9.48
N GLY A 65 12.42 -5.09 8.15
CA GLY A 65 12.80 -3.95 7.32
C GLY A 65 11.99 -2.70 7.62
N SER A 66 10.66 -2.78 7.65
CA SER A 66 9.81 -1.61 7.93
C SER A 66 9.94 -1.13 9.38
N HIS A 67 10.07 -2.04 10.35
CA HIS A 67 10.40 -1.67 11.73
C HIS A 67 11.75 -0.97 11.83
N TYR A 68 12.78 -1.45 11.13
CA TYR A 68 14.07 -0.78 11.09
C TYR A 68 13.95 0.63 10.50
N TYR A 69 13.29 0.77 9.35
CA TYR A 69 13.08 2.05 8.69
C TYR A 69 12.39 3.06 9.63
N VAL A 70 11.25 2.69 10.22
CA VAL A 70 10.48 3.58 11.11
C VAL A 70 11.25 3.95 12.39
N ARG A 71 12.12 3.06 12.90
CA ARG A 71 12.97 3.37 14.05
C ARG A 71 14.03 4.43 13.74
N GLN A 72 14.52 4.48 12.50
CA GLN A 72 15.54 5.44 12.06
C GLN A 72 14.97 6.81 11.69
N MET A 73 13.64 6.94 11.53
CA MET A 73 13.04 8.23 11.18
C MET A 73 13.24 9.27 12.29
N THR A 74 13.71 10.47 11.90
CA THR A 74 13.77 11.62 12.82
C THR A 74 12.37 12.16 13.11
N LYS A 75 12.24 13.04 14.12
CA LYS A 75 10.96 13.67 14.45
C LYS A 75 10.42 14.49 13.27
N GLU A 76 11.31 15.15 12.54
CA GLU A 76 11.00 15.97 11.38
C GLU A 76 10.48 15.08 10.22
N GLN A 77 11.14 13.95 9.98
CA GLN A 77 10.70 12.98 8.96
C GLN A 77 9.33 12.38 9.31
N VAL A 78 9.09 12.04 10.58
CA VAL A 78 7.77 11.57 11.04
C VAL A 78 6.70 12.66 10.83
N ALA A 79 6.99 13.92 11.16
CA ALA A 79 6.07 15.04 10.96
C ALA A 79 5.85 15.42 9.48
N ALA A 80 6.77 15.03 8.60
CA ALA A 80 6.67 15.21 7.15
C ALA A 80 5.86 14.09 6.47
N ALA A 81 5.82 12.88 7.04
CA ALA A 81 5.13 11.73 6.46
C ALA A 81 3.60 11.85 6.61
N ASN A 82 2.93 12.27 5.53
CA ASN A 82 1.48 12.46 5.50
C ASN A 82 0.73 11.17 5.16
N ALA A 83 1.39 10.18 4.55
CA ALA A 83 0.81 8.89 4.22
C ALA A 83 1.87 7.81 4.06
N MET A 84 1.50 6.59 4.44
CA MET A 84 2.16 5.34 4.04
C MET A 84 1.12 4.47 3.34
N VAL A 85 1.32 4.20 2.05
CA VAL A 85 0.52 3.26 1.24
C VAL A 85 1.31 1.98 1.05
N ASN A 86 0.89 0.89 1.69
CA ASN A 86 1.50 -0.42 1.52
C ASN A 86 0.70 -1.26 0.52
N MET A 87 1.41 -2.02 -0.31
CA MET A 87 0.83 -3.01 -1.20
C MET A 87 1.28 -4.39 -0.75
N ASP A 88 0.32 -5.28 -0.56
CA ASP A 88 0.57 -6.60 0.01
C ASP A 88 -0.45 -7.58 -0.55
N THR A 89 0.03 -8.62 -1.23
CA THR A 89 -0.83 -9.66 -1.81
C THR A 89 -1.81 -9.09 -2.85
N LEU A 90 -1.30 -8.73 -4.04
CA LEU A 90 -2.10 -8.23 -5.17
C LEU A 90 -2.36 -9.31 -6.22
N GLY A 91 -3.48 -9.16 -6.95
CA GLY A 91 -3.77 -9.99 -8.12
C GLY A 91 -4.45 -11.34 -7.86
N LEU A 92 -4.98 -11.60 -6.66
CA LEU A 92 -5.81 -12.80 -6.38
C LEU A 92 -7.31 -12.59 -6.59
N ALA A 93 -7.75 -11.33 -6.55
CA ALA A 93 -9.11 -10.88 -6.84
C ALA A 93 -9.05 -9.37 -7.15
N SER A 94 -10.21 -8.72 -7.24
CA SER A 94 -10.30 -7.27 -7.33
C SER A 94 -9.65 -6.58 -6.11
N THR A 95 -9.22 -5.34 -6.28
CA THR A 95 -8.49 -4.59 -5.25
C THR A 95 -9.35 -4.36 -4.01
N GLU A 96 -8.76 -4.59 -2.84
CA GLU A 96 -9.34 -4.37 -1.53
C GLU A 96 -8.35 -3.62 -0.63
N ALA A 97 -8.80 -3.22 0.55
CA ALA A 97 -7.93 -2.65 1.57
C ALA A 97 -8.35 -3.11 2.95
N TRP A 98 -7.37 -3.20 3.85
CA TRP A 98 -7.59 -3.54 5.25
C TRP A 98 -8.19 -2.33 5.98
N ALA A 99 -9.50 -2.17 5.84
CA ALA A 99 -10.24 -0.97 6.21
C ALA A 99 -10.21 -0.66 7.71
N SER A 100 -10.34 -1.66 8.59
CA SER A 100 -10.30 -1.52 10.05
C SER A 100 -8.99 -0.94 10.58
N HIS A 101 -7.93 -1.12 9.80
CA HIS A 101 -6.57 -0.74 10.11
C HIS A 101 -6.14 0.52 9.34
N SER A 102 -6.95 0.99 8.38
CA SER A 102 -6.58 2.14 7.54
C SER A 102 -6.94 3.49 8.16
N ASP A 103 -6.11 4.50 7.89
CA ASP A 103 -6.50 5.89 8.16
C ASP A 103 -7.76 6.27 7.35
N LYS A 104 -8.69 6.97 8.00
CA LYS A 104 -10.00 7.28 7.41
C LYS A 104 -9.92 8.16 6.17
N VAL A 105 -8.97 9.09 6.11
CA VAL A 105 -8.76 9.97 4.95
C VAL A 105 -8.17 9.15 3.80
N LEU A 106 -7.17 8.31 4.10
CA LEU A 106 -6.55 7.45 3.09
C LEU A 106 -7.54 6.45 2.50
N TYR A 107 -8.35 5.80 3.35
CA TYR A 107 -9.36 4.85 2.91
C TYR A 107 -10.51 5.53 2.15
N GLY A 108 -10.98 6.68 2.63
CA GLY A 108 -12.01 7.47 1.93
C GLY A 108 -11.55 7.93 0.55
N ALA A 109 -10.29 8.32 0.41
CA ALA A 109 -9.69 8.66 -0.89
C ALA A 109 -9.61 7.45 -1.83
N LEU A 110 -9.32 6.25 -1.30
CA LEU A 110 -9.32 5.01 -2.10
C LEU A 110 -10.72 4.71 -2.62
N ILE A 111 -11.74 4.73 -1.75
CA ILE A 111 -13.15 4.53 -2.14
C ILE A 111 -13.56 5.54 -3.22
N TYR A 112 -13.17 6.80 -3.06
CA TYR A 112 -13.49 7.84 -4.02
C TYR A 112 -12.93 7.51 -5.41
N ILE A 113 -11.64 7.17 -5.51
CA ILE A 113 -11.00 6.86 -6.79
C ILE A 113 -11.51 5.52 -7.37
N ALA A 114 -11.72 4.51 -6.53
CA ALA A 114 -12.31 3.24 -6.96
C ALA A 114 -13.67 3.46 -7.64
N ARG A 115 -14.53 4.31 -7.06
CA ARG A 115 -15.80 4.73 -7.68
C ARG A 115 -15.63 5.48 -9.00
N GLN A 116 -14.67 6.40 -9.09
CA GLN A 116 -14.41 7.12 -10.35
C GLN A 116 -13.93 6.18 -11.47
N LEU A 117 -13.26 5.09 -11.12
CA LEU A 117 -12.74 4.11 -12.07
C LEU A 117 -13.64 2.88 -12.26
N ASN A 118 -14.80 2.83 -11.60
CA ASN A 118 -15.70 1.67 -11.57
C ASN A 118 -15.00 0.37 -11.12
N VAL A 119 -14.08 0.46 -10.16
CA VAL A 119 -13.46 -0.69 -9.51
C VAL A 119 -14.26 -1.02 -8.25
N PRO A 120 -14.77 -2.26 -8.09
CA PRO A 120 -15.45 -2.66 -6.86
C PRO A 120 -14.47 -2.65 -5.69
N LEU A 121 -14.98 -2.28 -4.50
CA LEU A 121 -14.22 -2.27 -3.25
C LEU A 121 -15.18 -2.60 -2.10
N ASP A 122 -15.12 -3.83 -1.62
CA ASP A 122 -16.03 -4.39 -0.62
C ASP A 122 -15.56 -4.11 0.83
N GLY A 123 -14.31 -3.68 1.01
CA GLY A 123 -13.74 -3.33 2.31
C GLY A 123 -13.40 -4.55 3.15
N ILE A 124 -12.76 -5.54 2.53
CA ILE A 124 -12.42 -6.81 3.18
C ILE A 124 -11.34 -6.60 4.24
N ASN A 125 -11.62 -6.94 5.50
CA ASN A 125 -10.63 -6.89 6.58
C ASN A 125 -9.91 -8.23 6.74
N VAL A 126 -8.60 -8.16 7.02
CA VAL A 126 -7.71 -9.31 7.14
C VAL A 126 -7.14 -9.46 8.55
N ASP A 127 -7.90 -9.02 9.57
CA ASP A 127 -7.45 -8.93 10.98
C ASP A 127 -6.93 -10.25 11.56
N GLN A 128 -7.35 -11.39 11.01
CA GLN A 128 -6.98 -12.73 11.48
C GLN A 128 -5.98 -13.45 10.56
N ILE A 129 -5.55 -12.81 9.47
CA ILE A 129 -4.70 -13.44 8.45
C ILE A 129 -3.23 -13.19 8.74
N GLY A 130 -2.86 -11.96 9.09
CA GLY A 130 -1.47 -11.58 9.29
C GLY A 130 -1.28 -10.12 9.62
N SER A 131 -0.03 -9.69 9.52
CA SER A 131 0.37 -8.29 9.61
C SER A 131 0.83 -7.81 8.23
N SER A 132 1.18 -6.54 8.11
CA SER A 132 1.76 -5.97 6.90
C SER A 132 2.65 -4.78 7.27
N ASP A 133 3.60 -4.40 6.41
CA ASP A 133 4.60 -3.35 6.71
C ASP A 133 4.01 -2.01 7.17
N ALA A 134 2.79 -1.69 6.75
CA ALA A 134 2.09 -0.48 7.17
C ALA A 134 1.91 -0.41 8.70
N GLU A 135 1.82 -1.56 9.40
CA GLU A 135 1.65 -1.62 10.86
C GLU A 135 2.86 -1.06 11.63
N SER A 136 4.05 -1.14 11.04
CA SER A 136 5.27 -0.55 11.63
C SER A 136 5.14 0.95 11.88
N PHE A 137 4.30 1.64 11.11
CA PHE A 137 4.11 3.08 11.14
C PHE A 137 3.12 3.54 12.23
N THR A 138 2.29 2.62 12.76
CA THR A 138 1.24 2.92 13.74
C THR A 138 1.79 3.57 15.01
N LYS A 139 2.91 3.08 15.55
CA LYS A 139 3.53 3.63 16.78
C LYS A 139 4.02 5.08 16.64
N ARG A 140 4.30 5.51 15.40
CA ARG A 140 4.71 6.89 15.09
C ARG A 140 3.54 7.78 14.68
N LYS A 141 2.31 7.25 14.66
CA LYS A 141 1.08 7.97 14.26
C LYS A 141 1.14 8.51 12.83
N ILE A 142 1.88 7.83 11.95
CA ILE A 142 1.89 8.15 10.53
C ILE A 142 0.62 7.55 9.91
N PRO A 143 -0.21 8.32 9.19
CA PRO A 143 -1.40 7.80 8.51
C PRO A 143 -1.01 6.71 7.53
N ARG A 144 -1.73 5.58 7.54
CA ARG A 144 -1.33 4.40 6.78
C ARG A 144 -2.51 3.59 6.25
N ILE A 145 -2.26 2.82 5.20
CA ILE A 145 -3.23 1.92 4.55
C ILE A 145 -2.48 0.72 3.95
N THR A 146 -3.09 -0.46 4.02
CA THR A 146 -2.63 -1.65 3.28
C THR A 146 -3.65 -1.99 2.21
N ILE A 147 -3.19 -2.06 0.96
CA ILE A 147 -3.94 -2.44 -0.22
C ILE A 147 -3.61 -3.89 -0.54
N HIS A 148 -4.64 -4.73 -0.69
CA HIS A 148 -4.50 -6.16 -0.98
C HIS A 148 -5.55 -6.62 -2.00
N SER A 149 -5.60 -7.93 -2.25
CA SER A 149 -6.62 -8.56 -3.10
C SER A 149 -7.17 -9.87 -2.52
N LEU A 150 -6.96 -10.06 -1.21
CA LEU A 150 -7.51 -11.20 -0.48
C LEU A 150 -9.03 -11.12 -0.34
N THR A 151 -9.68 -12.27 -0.53
CA THR A 151 -11.08 -12.53 -0.24
C THR A 151 -11.21 -13.80 0.62
N GLN A 152 -12.40 -14.08 1.14
CA GLN A 152 -12.65 -15.35 1.85
C GLN A 152 -12.38 -16.56 0.94
N GLU A 153 -12.67 -16.45 -0.36
CA GLU A 153 -12.42 -17.52 -1.33
C GLU A 153 -10.92 -17.75 -1.54
N THR A 154 -10.15 -16.69 -1.78
CA THR A 154 -8.70 -16.80 -2.02
C THR A 154 -7.95 -17.27 -0.76
N TRP A 155 -8.45 -16.89 0.42
CA TRP A 155 -7.96 -17.41 1.69
C TRP A 155 -8.22 -18.91 1.83
N ASN A 156 -9.45 -19.35 1.56
CA ASN A 156 -9.81 -20.77 1.62
C ASN A 156 -9.03 -21.63 0.60
N ALA A 157 -8.61 -21.04 -0.52
CA ALA A 157 -7.77 -21.70 -1.51
C ALA A 157 -6.33 -22.00 -1.02
N ARG A 158 -5.90 -21.35 0.08
CA ARG A 158 -4.58 -21.49 0.71
C ARG A 158 -3.46 -21.32 -0.31
N ILE A 159 -3.44 -20.17 -0.98
CA ILE A 159 -2.42 -19.85 -1.97
C ILE A 159 -1.15 -19.35 -1.27
N LEU A 160 -1.29 -18.36 -0.40
CA LEU A 160 -0.17 -17.73 0.31
C LEU A 160 0.61 -18.73 1.14
N HIS A 161 1.93 -18.53 1.20
CA HIS A 161 2.89 -19.36 1.95
C HIS A 161 2.85 -20.85 1.60
N THR A 162 2.43 -21.18 0.38
CA THR A 162 2.45 -22.56 -0.12
C THR A 162 3.07 -22.63 -1.51
N SER A 163 3.35 -23.84 -1.97
CA SER A 163 3.76 -24.12 -3.35
C SER A 163 2.79 -23.60 -4.44
N LYS A 164 1.57 -23.15 -4.08
CA LYS A 164 0.62 -22.55 -5.03
C LYS A 164 0.89 -21.08 -5.31
N ASP A 165 1.65 -20.38 -4.47
CA ASP A 165 2.02 -18.99 -4.70
C ASP A 165 3.01 -18.91 -5.88
N LYS A 166 2.44 -18.77 -7.08
CA LYS A 166 3.13 -18.75 -8.37
C LYS A 166 2.38 -17.84 -9.33
N LEU A 167 3.01 -17.50 -10.45
CA LEU A 167 2.40 -16.66 -11.48
C LEU A 167 1.07 -17.22 -12.01
N SER A 168 0.89 -18.54 -12.07
CA SER A 168 -0.38 -19.15 -12.49
C SER A 168 -1.56 -18.88 -11.56
N ALA A 169 -1.31 -18.46 -10.31
CA ALA A 169 -2.36 -18.06 -9.38
C ALA A 169 -2.84 -16.61 -9.61
N MET A 170 -2.06 -15.80 -10.33
CA MET A 170 -2.38 -14.40 -10.59
C MET A 170 -3.52 -14.24 -11.59
N ARG A 171 -4.49 -13.40 -11.22
CA ARG A 171 -5.50 -12.85 -12.11
C ARG A 171 -4.98 -11.54 -12.68
N LEU A 172 -4.30 -11.64 -13.83
CA LEU A 172 -3.55 -10.52 -14.41
C LEU A 172 -4.41 -9.30 -14.78
N ASP A 173 -5.67 -9.51 -15.16
CA ASP A 173 -6.60 -8.40 -15.42
C ASP A 173 -6.91 -7.62 -14.14
N ASP A 174 -7.20 -8.30 -13.03
CA ASP A 174 -7.43 -7.67 -11.72
C ASP A 174 -6.15 -6.97 -11.21
N TYR A 175 -4.99 -7.57 -11.43
CA TYR A 175 -3.70 -6.97 -11.10
C TYR A 175 -3.43 -5.68 -11.91
N TYR A 176 -3.76 -5.68 -13.19
CA TYR A 176 -3.66 -4.49 -14.03
C TYR A 176 -4.65 -3.40 -13.61
N GLN A 177 -5.89 -3.75 -13.25
CA GLN A 177 -6.83 -2.78 -12.69
C GLN A 177 -6.34 -2.22 -11.35
N THR A 178 -5.71 -3.05 -10.52
CA THR A 178 -5.06 -2.62 -9.27
C THR A 178 -3.99 -1.57 -9.54
N TYR A 179 -3.12 -1.78 -10.53
CA TYR A 179 -2.14 -0.78 -10.95
C TYR A 179 -2.80 0.55 -11.38
N ARG A 180 -3.86 0.50 -12.20
CA ARG A 180 -4.58 1.71 -12.64
C ARG A 180 -5.20 2.46 -11.47
N LEU A 181 -5.83 1.73 -10.54
CA LEU A 181 -6.40 2.29 -9.32
C LEU A 181 -5.32 2.93 -8.45
N LEU A 182 -4.23 2.22 -8.15
CA LEU A 182 -3.12 2.71 -7.34
C LEU A 182 -2.45 3.95 -7.95
N ALA A 183 -2.23 3.97 -9.27
CA ALA A 183 -1.66 5.13 -9.94
C ALA A 183 -2.56 6.37 -9.79
N ALA A 184 -3.86 6.23 -10.03
CA ALA A 184 -4.82 7.33 -9.84
C ALA A 184 -4.94 7.74 -8.36
N TYR A 185 -4.95 6.77 -7.46
CA TYR A 185 -5.07 6.95 -6.02
C TYR A 185 -3.89 7.72 -5.44
N VAL A 186 -2.66 7.27 -5.69
CA VAL A 186 -1.43 7.92 -5.19
C VAL A 186 -1.25 9.33 -5.77
N ALA A 187 -1.67 9.56 -7.02
CA ALA A 187 -1.73 10.90 -7.61
C ALA A 187 -2.78 11.80 -6.93
N TYR A 188 -3.93 11.24 -6.56
CA TYR A 188 -4.97 11.97 -5.85
C TYR A 188 -4.57 12.32 -4.42
N LEU A 189 -3.86 11.42 -3.72
CA LEU A 189 -3.33 11.67 -2.39
C LEU A 189 -2.47 12.95 -2.34
N ASP A 190 -1.69 13.24 -3.39
CA ASP A 190 -0.88 14.47 -3.49
C ASP A 190 -1.68 15.76 -3.25
N GLN A 191 -2.99 15.71 -3.54
CA GLN A 191 -3.89 16.85 -3.42
C GLN A 191 -4.68 16.88 -2.12
N VAL A 192 -4.82 15.77 -1.41
CA VAL A 192 -5.79 15.65 -0.30
C VAL A 192 -5.19 15.32 1.06
N VAL A 193 -3.98 14.74 1.12
CA VAL A 193 -3.35 14.44 2.41
C VAL A 193 -2.55 15.64 2.93
N GLY A 194 -2.42 15.74 4.26
CA GLY A 194 -1.68 16.84 4.91
C GLY A 194 -2.38 18.19 4.91
N ILE A 195 -3.62 18.28 4.41
CA ILE A 195 -4.45 19.47 4.56
C ILE A 195 -5.01 19.45 5.99
N PRO A 196 -4.72 20.46 6.83
CA PRO A 196 -5.36 20.58 8.13
C PRO A 196 -6.87 20.62 7.94
N ALA A 197 -7.63 19.84 8.71
CA ALA A 197 -9.08 19.99 8.75
C ALA A 197 -9.37 21.47 9.03
N LYS A 198 -10.16 22.13 8.15
CA LYS A 198 -10.62 23.49 8.42
C LYS A 198 -11.27 23.46 9.80
N THR A 199 -10.69 24.16 10.76
CA THR A 199 -11.35 24.45 12.02
C THR A 199 -12.61 25.22 11.65
N THR A 200 -13.74 24.53 11.61
CA THR A 200 -15.05 25.18 11.69
C THR A 200 -15.15 25.71 13.11
N THR A 201 -14.68 26.94 13.30
CA THR A 201 -15.01 27.71 14.49
C THR A 201 -16.53 27.88 14.49
N PRO A 202 -17.24 27.48 15.56
CA PRO A 202 -18.67 27.77 15.70
C PRO A 202 -18.93 29.27 15.79
#